data_AF-A0A2E8M577-F1
#
_entry.id   AF-A0A2E8M577-F1
#
_cell.length_a   1.000
_cell.length_b   1.000
_cell.length_c   1.000
_cell.angle_alpha   90.00
_cell.angle_beta   90.00
_cell.angle_gamma   90.00
#
_symmetry.space_group_name_H-M   'P 1'
#
loop_
_entity.id
_entity.type
_entity.pdbx_description
1 polymer ?
#
loop_
_entity_poly.entity_id
_entity_poly.type
_entity_poly.pdbx_seq_one_letter_code
_entity_poly.pdbx_strand_id
1 'polypeptide(L)'
;MIGSPRYHHLDALRATAMLLGIVMHGLLSFFANPYWPAQDLQQHEAYEFANQAIHGFRMPLFFLISGYFTTMLWRRKGLGALLLHRVKRILLPLVAGGIIIIPLVWVADSLGKNFQVGPQRTTGETTFWTALHEGNIAQLTQELEQGADPDQTDRADQSALMVAVWYNQSECAKTLLEFGATPDQTDEGGHTALHGAAFLGRTAIAELLLDEGAQVNARSWEKKTPLDSLRESWDTVEIISGMLNVTVDRREVLAGREQLEPILIANGATSKESTAALTELKDLYMFLCMFPLTAHLWFLYYLLMLVAGFALTTLLLRALGTPSLPAWLLRPPVALLALVPLTACAQYFMTQSFGPDTAMGILPWPPKLFYYAIFFGYGAVCFGRPEFEDQAGRWWPFLLVAAVPLGVYGIHLFQEIPVG
;
A
#
# COMPACT_ATOMS: atom_id res chain seq x y z
N MET A 1 23.51 44.92 -3.01
CA MET A 1 23.15 43.52 -3.33
C MET A 1 23.89 42.61 -2.34
N ILE A 2 23.25 42.25 -1.23
CA ILE A 2 23.83 41.29 -0.28
C ILE A 2 23.72 39.91 -0.94
N GLY A 3 24.86 39.26 -1.21
CA GLY A 3 24.91 37.93 -1.81
C GLY A 3 24.05 36.98 -1.00
N SER A 4 23.06 36.36 -1.65
CA SER A 4 22.19 35.41 -0.97
C SER A 4 23.00 34.18 -0.54
N PRO A 5 22.86 33.69 0.70
CA PRO A 5 23.53 32.47 1.12
C PRO A 5 23.10 31.31 0.21
N ARG A 6 24.08 30.55 -0.26
CA ARG A 6 23.87 29.34 -1.05
C ARG A 6 23.81 28.17 -0.08
N TYR A 7 22.65 27.50 -0.01
CA TYR A 7 22.38 26.43 0.95
C TYR A 7 22.97 25.09 0.50
N HIS A 8 24.30 25.01 0.43
CA HIS A 8 25.04 23.84 -0.06
C HIS A 8 24.68 22.55 0.67
N HIS A 9 24.43 22.61 1.97
CA HIS A 9 24.04 21.45 2.78
C HIS A 9 22.66 20.90 2.38
N LEU A 10 21.69 21.77 2.07
CA LEU A 10 20.34 21.34 1.64
C LEU A 10 20.36 20.78 0.21
N ASP A 11 21.20 21.32 -0.66
CA ASP A 11 21.40 20.77 -2.01
C ASP A 11 22.09 19.40 -1.94
N ALA A 12 23.10 19.22 -1.06
CA ALA A 12 23.73 17.93 -0.81
C ALA A 12 22.73 16.91 -0.25
N LEU A 13 21.93 17.30 0.74
CA LEU A 13 20.91 16.45 1.35
C LEU A 13 19.86 16.00 0.32
N ARG A 14 19.46 16.89 -0.58
CA ARG A 14 18.59 16.54 -1.72
C ARG A 14 19.27 15.54 -2.66
N ALA A 15 20.54 15.76 -3.01
CA ALA A 15 21.28 14.86 -3.89
C ALA A 15 21.44 13.46 -3.28
N THR A 16 21.74 13.37 -1.97
CA THR A 16 21.77 12.11 -1.23
C THR A 16 20.41 11.42 -1.24
N ALA A 17 19.34 12.16 -0.98
CA ALA A 17 17.98 11.62 -1.06
C ALA A 17 17.70 11.07 -2.47
N MET A 18 18.13 11.75 -3.54
CA MET A 18 17.99 11.27 -4.92
C MET A 18 18.76 9.95 -5.17
N LEU A 19 20.03 9.89 -4.74
CA LEU A 19 20.87 8.69 -4.86
C LEU A 19 20.26 7.49 -4.12
N LEU A 20 19.76 7.70 -2.90
CA LEU A 20 19.11 6.66 -2.11
C LEU A 20 17.90 6.05 -2.82
N GLY A 21 17.19 6.79 -3.67
CA GLY A 21 16.11 6.17 -4.44
C GLY A 21 16.59 5.31 -5.59
N ILE A 22 17.76 5.58 -6.16
CA ILE A 22 18.35 4.66 -7.15
C ILE A 22 18.66 3.33 -6.45
N VAL A 23 19.26 3.39 -5.27
CA VAL A 23 19.51 2.21 -4.42
C VAL A 23 18.19 1.48 -4.11
N MET A 24 17.19 2.21 -3.61
CA MET A 24 15.87 1.66 -3.30
C MET A 24 15.25 0.91 -4.48
N HIS A 25 15.25 1.49 -5.69
CA HIS A 25 14.71 0.79 -6.88
C HIS A 25 15.53 -0.44 -7.26
N GLY A 26 16.85 -0.41 -7.03
CA GLY A 26 17.70 -1.59 -7.20
C GLY A 26 17.40 -2.71 -6.19
N LEU A 27 16.85 -2.38 -5.02
CA LEU A 27 16.49 -3.36 -3.98
C LEU A 27 15.14 -4.04 -4.23
N LEU A 28 14.25 -3.47 -5.05
CA LEU A 28 12.87 -3.95 -5.25
C LEU A 28 12.76 -5.38 -5.79
N SER A 29 13.82 -5.90 -6.42
CA SER A 29 13.90 -7.27 -6.92
C SER A 29 14.34 -8.30 -5.86
N PHE A 30 14.84 -7.88 -4.70
CA PHE A 30 15.48 -8.75 -3.72
C PHE A 30 14.60 -9.09 -2.50
N PHE A 31 13.32 -8.74 -2.54
CA PHE A 31 12.33 -9.11 -1.53
C PHE A 31 10.96 -9.30 -2.20
N ALA A 32 10.05 -9.99 -1.52
CA ALA A 32 8.72 -10.24 -2.03
C ALA A 32 7.98 -8.91 -2.30
N ASN A 33 7.73 -8.62 -3.58
CA ASN A 33 7.00 -7.44 -3.99
C ASN A 33 6.13 -7.76 -5.22
N PRO A 34 4.80 -7.92 -5.06
CA PRO A 34 3.91 -8.32 -6.14
C PRO A 34 3.79 -7.27 -7.25
N TYR A 35 4.19 -6.03 -7.00
CA TYR A 35 4.05 -4.92 -7.94
C TYR A 35 5.28 -4.70 -8.82
N TRP A 36 6.42 -5.33 -8.49
CA TRP A 36 7.67 -5.11 -9.22
C TRP A 36 7.90 -6.20 -10.27
N PRO A 37 8.01 -5.86 -11.57
CA PRO A 37 8.02 -6.85 -12.66
C PRO A 37 9.17 -7.86 -12.64
N ALA A 38 10.29 -7.53 -12.00
CA ALA A 38 11.49 -8.35 -12.00
C ALA A 38 11.82 -8.79 -10.57
N GLN A 39 11.72 -10.08 -10.30
CA GLN A 39 12.04 -10.66 -9.00
C GLN A 39 13.29 -11.55 -9.11
N ASP A 40 14.21 -11.41 -8.15
CA ASP A 40 15.36 -12.28 -8.01
C ASP A 40 14.92 -13.62 -7.38
N LEU A 41 15.65 -14.69 -7.67
CA LEU A 41 15.40 -16.00 -7.08
C LEU A 41 15.85 -16.08 -5.61
N GLN A 42 16.82 -15.24 -5.22
CA GLN A 42 17.37 -15.17 -3.86
C GLN A 42 16.86 -13.90 -3.16
N GLN A 43 15.63 -13.97 -2.66
CA GLN A 43 15.03 -12.91 -1.85
C GLN A 43 15.43 -13.03 -0.39
N HIS A 44 15.51 -11.90 0.33
CA HIS A 44 15.81 -11.87 1.76
C HIS A 44 15.17 -10.65 2.45
N GLU A 45 14.54 -10.84 3.61
CA GLU A 45 13.81 -9.80 4.37
C GLU A 45 14.68 -8.57 4.72
N ALA A 46 15.98 -8.77 4.95
CA ALA A 46 16.91 -7.65 5.17
C ALA A 46 16.88 -6.59 4.05
N TYR A 47 16.60 -6.99 2.80
CA TYR A 47 16.45 -6.04 1.69
C TYR A 47 15.15 -5.26 1.78
N GLU A 48 14.07 -5.90 2.25
CA GLU A 48 12.80 -5.22 2.54
C GLU A 48 12.98 -4.19 3.64
N PHE A 49 13.58 -4.57 4.77
CA PHE A 49 13.87 -3.64 5.86
C PHE A 49 14.72 -2.45 5.40
N ALA A 50 15.78 -2.71 4.62
CA ALA A 50 16.61 -1.66 4.05
C ALA A 50 15.81 -0.75 3.11
N ASN A 51 14.95 -1.32 2.26
CA ASN A 51 14.07 -0.59 1.35
C ASN A 51 13.09 0.30 2.12
N GLN A 52 12.40 -0.24 3.14
CA GLN A 52 11.49 0.51 4.01
C GLN A 52 12.22 1.62 4.79
N ALA A 53 13.41 1.36 5.32
CA ALA A 53 14.21 2.37 6.03
C ALA A 53 14.63 3.52 5.10
N ILE A 54 15.10 3.19 3.88
CA ILE A 54 15.45 4.19 2.87
C ILE A 54 14.21 5.00 2.47
N HIS A 55 13.08 4.35 2.22
CA HIS A 55 11.83 5.01 1.83
C HIS A 55 11.31 5.92 2.96
N GLY A 56 11.31 5.39 4.19
CA GLY A 56 11.00 6.03 5.46
C GLY A 56 11.74 7.33 5.68
N PHE A 57 13.03 7.36 5.35
CA PHE A 57 13.85 8.55 5.45
C PHE A 57 13.69 9.49 4.25
N ARG A 58 13.79 8.95 3.03
CA ARG A 58 13.88 9.73 1.79
C ARG A 58 12.62 10.54 1.53
N MET A 59 11.43 9.96 1.69
CA MET A 59 10.19 10.63 1.26
C MET A 59 9.81 11.82 2.14
N PRO A 60 9.81 11.71 3.49
CA PRO A 60 9.63 12.86 4.37
C PRO A 60 10.65 13.97 4.10
N LEU A 61 11.91 13.59 3.88
CA LEU A 61 12.99 14.53 3.57
C LEU A 61 12.76 15.25 2.24
N PHE A 62 12.34 14.52 1.20
CA PHE A 62 12.02 15.08 -0.11
C PHE A 62 10.93 16.14 -0.02
N PHE A 63 9.82 15.86 0.69
CA PHE A 63 8.71 16.80 0.81
C PHE A 63 9.07 18.00 1.70
N LEU A 64 9.80 17.79 2.79
CA LEU A 64 10.33 18.88 3.62
C LEU A 64 11.21 19.84 2.83
N ILE A 65 12.20 19.32 2.11
CA ILE A 65 13.07 20.14 1.26
C ILE A 65 12.22 20.84 0.18
N SER A 66 11.28 20.14 -0.44
CA SER A 66 10.43 20.73 -1.48
C SER A 66 9.58 21.89 -0.97
N GLY A 67 9.06 21.82 0.26
CA GLY A 67 8.39 22.92 0.94
C GLY A 67 9.32 24.13 1.14
N TYR A 68 10.52 23.88 1.70
CA TYR A 68 11.53 24.91 1.93
C TYR A 68 11.88 25.69 0.67
N PHE A 69 12.19 24.97 -0.42
CA PHE A 69 12.54 25.59 -1.70
C PHE A 69 11.34 26.21 -2.42
N THR A 70 10.12 25.77 -2.12
CA THR A 70 8.89 26.41 -2.60
C THR A 70 8.69 27.77 -1.96
N THR A 71 8.81 27.88 -0.64
CA THR A 71 8.78 29.19 0.03
C THR A 71 9.93 30.08 -0.42
N MET A 72 11.14 29.54 -0.59
CA MET A 72 12.28 30.28 -1.11
C MET A 72 11.97 30.91 -2.48
N LEU A 73 11.47 30.11 -3.42
CA LEU A 73 11.20 30.55 -4.78
C LEU A 73 10.04 31.55 -4.81
N TRP A 74 8.99 31.30 -4.02
CA TRP A 74 7.87 32.22 -3.86
C TRP A 74 8.31 33.58 -3.29
N ARG A 75 9.10 33.61 -2.22
CA ARG A 75 9.61 34.86 -1.64
C ARG A 75 10.54 35.62 -2.57
N ARG A 76 11.31 34.92 -3.42
CA ARG A 76 12.27 35.53 -4.34
C ARG A 76 11.65 36.01 -5.66
N LYS A 77 10.67 35.29 -6.20
CA LYS A 77 10.15 35.53 -7.56
C LYS A 77 8.64 35.73 -7.63
N GLY A 78 7.93 35.62 -6.52
CA GLY A 78 6.47 35.72 -6.46
C GLY A 78 5.75 34.42 -6.85
N LEU A 79 4.42 34.43 -6.69
CA LEU A 79 3.58 33.24 -6.85
C LEU A 79 3.43 32.78 -8.31
N GLY A 80 3.28 33.72 -9.25
CA GLY A 80 3.17 33.38 -10.67
C GLY A 80 4.43 32.69 -11.22
N ALA A 81 5.62 33.22 -10.88
CA ALA A 81 6.88 32.62 -11.28
C ALA A 81 7.13 31.25 -10.61
N LEU A 82 6.69 31.07 -9.36
CA LEU A 82 6.68 29.77 -8.68
C LEU A 82 5.88 28.75 -9.49
N LEU A 83 4.61 29.05 -9.79
CA LEU A 83 3.72 28.12 -10.49
C LEU A 83 4.26 27.77 -11.88
N LEU A 84 4.71 28.76 -12.65
CA LEU A 84 5.29 28.51 -13.97
C LEU A 84 6.56 27.65 -13.89
N HIS A 85 7.42 27.90 -12.90
CA HIS A 85 8.61 27.08 -12.69
C HIS A 85 8.27 25.64 -12.31
N ARG A 86 7.24 25.45 -11.47
CA ARG A 86 6.77 24.14 -11.01
C ARG A 86 6.09 23.36 -12.14
N VAL A 87 5.31 24.02 -12.99
CA VAL A 87 4.77 23.42 -14.22
C VAL A 87 5.90 22.86 -15.09
N LYS A 88 6.94 23.66 -15.37
CA LYS A 88 8.07 23.21 -16.22
C LYS A 88 8.92 22.09 -15.60
N ARG A 89 9.05 22.07 -14.26
CA ARG A 89 9.98 21.16 -13.55
C ARG A 89 9.31 19.95 -12.91
N ILE A 90 7.98 19.93 -12.80
CA ILE A 90 7.21 18.87 -12.15
C ILE A 90 6.14 18.34 -13.10
N LEU A 91 5.24 19.19 -13.58
CA LEU A 91 4.13 18.75 -14.43
C LEU A 91 4.64 18.20 -15.76
N LEU A 92 5.61 18.87 -16.40
CA LEU A 92 6.15 18.39 -17.68
C LEU A 92 6.84 17.01 -17.55
N PRO A 93 7.76 16.76 -16.59
CA PRO A 93 8.28 15.41 -16.34
C PRO A 93 7.22 14.38 -15.96
N LEU A 94 6.20 14.77 -15.19
CA LEU A 94 5.10 13.87 -14.81
C LEU A 94 4.31 13.42 -16.04
N VAL A 95 3.94 14.35 -16.93
CA VAL A 95 3.21 14.04 -18.17
C VAL A 95 4.09 13.24 -19.12
N ALA A 96 5.34 13.65 -19.33
CA ALA A 96 6.28 12.95 -20.21
C ALA A 96 6.55 11.52 -19.71
N GLY A 97 6.80 11.35 -18.41
CA GLY A 97 6.98 10.04 -17.81
C GLY A 97 5.70 9.19 -17.83
N GLY A 98 4.53 9.81 -17.62
CA GLY A 98 3.25 9.12 -17.69
C GLY A 98 2.90 8.60 -19.08
N ILE A 99 3.24 9.35 -20.14
CA ILE A 99 2.96 8.96 -21.53
C ILE A 99 4.02 7.97 -22.07
N ILE A 100 5.26 8.06 -21.60
CA ILE A 100 6.38 7.30 -22.17
C ILE A 100 6.78 6.14 -21.25
N ILE A 101 7.16 6.43 -20.00
CA ILE A 101 7.79 5.45 -19.10
C ILE A 101 6.75 4.42 -18.65
N ILE A 102 5.54 4.86 -18.26
CA ILE A 102 4.53 3.93 -17.71
C ILE A 102 4.08 2.90 -18.74
N PRO A 103 3.68 3.26 -19.98
CA PRO A 103 3.34 2.26 -21.00
C PRO A 103 4.52 1.37 -21.36
N LEU A 104 5.75 1.91 -21.39
CA LEU A 104 6.94 1.12 -21.67
C LEU A 104 7.23 0.08 -20.59
N VAL A 105 7.02 0.42 -19.31
CA VAL A 105 7.12 -0.54 -18.19
C VAL A 105 6.04 -1.61 -18.30
N TRP A 106 4.80 -1.25 -18.65
CA TRP A 106 3.73 -2.24 -18.85
C TRP A 106 4.00 -3.17 -20.04
N VAL A 107 4.54 -2.66 -21.14
CA VAL A 107 4.97 -3.48 -22.27
C VAL A 107 6.12 -4.40 -21.86
N ALA A 108 7.10 -3.90 -21.11
CA ALA A 108 8.20 -4.70 -20.60
C ALA A 108 7.72 -5.80 -19.65
N ASP A 109 6.80 -5.50 -18.73
CA ASP A 109 6.15 -6.48 -17.85
C ASP A 109 5.38 -7.54 -18.66
N SER A 110 4.57 -7.10 -19.62
CA SER A 110 3.81 -8.01 -20.48
C SER A 110 4.70 -8.91 -21.33
N LEU A 111 5.84 -8.41 -21.83
CA LEU A 111 6.82 -9.22 -22.54
C LEU A 111 7.55 -10.16 -21.58
N GLY A 112 7.90 -9.68 -20.38
CA GLY A 112 8.58 -10.43 -19.33
C GLY A 112 7.80 -11.64 -18.83
N LYS A 113 6.47 -11.57 -18.80
CA LYS A 113 5.59 -12.71 -18.47
C LYS A 113 5.83 -13.92 -19.38
N ASN A 114 6.21 -13.71 -20.64
CA ASN A 114 6.54 -14.79 -21.58
C ASN A 114 7.92 -15.43 -21.32
N PHE A 115 8.77 -14.77 -20.53
CA PHE A 115 10.12 -15.22 -20.16
C PHE A 115 10.21 -15.66 -18.71
N GLN A 116 9.08 -15.90 -18.03
CA GLN A 116 9.08 -16.48 -16.69
C GLN A 116 9.82 -17.82 -16.70
N VAL A 117 11.10 -17.77 -16.35
CA VAL A 117 11.83 -18.93 -15.87
C VAL A 117 11.35 -19.08 -14.43
N GLY A 118 10.29 -19.87 -14.26
CA GLY A 118 9.87 -20.31 -12.93
C GLY A 118 11.09 -20.89 -12.19
N PRO A 119 11.06 -20.96 -10.85
CA PRO A 119 12.09 -21.71 -10.13
C PRO A 119 12.26 -23.04 -10.86
N GLN A 120 13.51 -23.36 -11.22
CA GLN A 120 13.82 -24.62 -11.86
C GLN A 120 13.13 -25.68 -11.01
N ARG A 121 12.09 -26.33 -11.57
CA ARG A 121 11.43 -27.48 -10.92
C ARG A 121 12.60 -28.33 -10.46
N THR A 122 12.81 -28.41 -9.16
CA THR A 122 13.70 -29.42 -8.61
C THR A 122 13.05 -30.70 -9.06
N THR A 123 13.60 -31.27 -10.11
CA THR A 123 13.16 -32.51 -10.71
C THR A 123 13.25 -33.56 -9.60
N GLY A 124 12.13 -33.88 -8.95
CA GLY A 124 12.05 -35.03 -8.05
C GLY A 124 11.31 -34.86 -6.72
N GLU A 125 10.96 -33.66 -6.25
CA GLU A 125 10.26 -33.49 -4.95
C GLU A 125 8.88 -32.87 -5.14
N THR A 126 7.85 -33.69 -4.98
CA THR A 126 6.45 -33.28 -4.93
C THR A 126 6.21 -32.56 -3.60
N THR A 127 5.87 -31.27 -3.62
CA THR A 127 5.73 -30.40 -2.43
C THR A 127 4.26 -30.25 -1.99
N PHE A 128 4.01 -29.85 -0.75
CA PHE A 128 2.67 -29.55 -0.19
C PHE A 128 1.77 -28.74 -1.16
N TRP A 129 2.33 -27.68 -1.77
CA TRP A 129 1.61 -26.84 -2.73
C TRP A 129 1.26 -27.55 -4.03
N THR A 130 2.12 -28.44 -4.54
CA THR A 130 1.77 -29.25 -5.71
C THR A 130 0.61 -30.20 -5.42
N ALA A 131 0.57 -30.77 -4.21
CA ALA A 131 -0.56 -31.60 -3.79
C ALA A 131 -1.87 -30.80 -3.74
N LEU A 132 -1.84 -29.56 -3.24
CA LEU A 132 -3.00 -28.65 -3.23
C LEU A 132 -3.40 -28.16 -4.62
N HIS A 133 -2.48 -27.89 -5.53
CA HIS A 133 -2.86 -27.49 -6.90
C HIS A 133 -3.45 -28.65 -7.71
N GLU A 134 -2.98 -29.87 -7.46
CA GLU A 134 -3.40 -31.08 -8.18
C GLU A 134 -4.61 -31.78 -7.52
N GLY A 135 -4.93 -31.47 -6.27
CA GLY A 135 -6.00 -32.14 -5.52
C GLY A 135 -5.60 -33.52 -5.04
N ASN A 136 -4.30 -33.74 -4.82
CA ASN A 136 -3.77 -34.98 -4.32
C ASN A 136 -3.90 -35.03 -2.78
N ILE A 137 -5.09 -35.42 -2.33
CA ILE A 137 -5.42 -35.52 -0.90
C ILE A 137 -4.44 -36.43 -0.16
N ALA A 138 -4.10 -37.59 -0.73
CA ALA A 138 -3.21 -38.55 -0.07
C ALA A 138 -1.84 -37.96 0.27
N GLN A 139 -1.29 -37.17 -0.65
CA GLN A 139 -0.01 -36.51 -0.43
C GLN A 139 -0.16 -35.31 0.51
N LEU A 140 -1.23 -34.52 0.37
CA LEU A 140 -1.53 -33.42 1.30
C LEU A 140 -1.61 -33.92 2.75
N THR A 141 -2.37 -34.99 2.99
CA THR A 141 -2.48 -35.64 4.31
C THR A 141 -1.11 -36.11 4.79
N GLN A 142 -0.33 -36.76 3.93
CA GLN A 142 1.01 -37.23 4.29
C GLN A 142 1.96 -36.09 4.72
N GLU A 143 1.90 -34.92 4.06
CA GLU A 143 2.70 -33.76 4.44
C GLU A 143 2.23 -33.15 5.77
N LEU A 144 0.92 -33.05 5.98
CA LEU A 144 0.34 -32.58 7.24
C LEU A 144 0.69 -33.51 8.42
N GLU A 145 0.65 -34.83 8.21
CA GLU A 145 1.09 -35.82 9.20
C GLU A 145 2.59 -35.72 9.52
N GLN A 146 3.41 -35.28 8.56
CA GLN A 146 4.83 -35.01 8.75
C GLN A 146 5.12 -33.68 9.47
N GLY A 147 4.07 -32.92 9.84
CA GLY A 147 4.18 -31.67 10.58
C GLY A 147 4.23 -30.43 9.69
N ALA A 148 3.77 -30.51 8.43
CA ALA A 148 3.51 -29.30 7.65
C ALA A 148 2.46 -28.44 8.36
N ASP A 149 2.70 -27.12 8.40
CA ASP A 149 1.76 -26.17 8.99
C ASP A 149 0.51 -26.04 8.07
N PRO A 150 -0.70 -26.35 8.55
CA PRO A 150 -1.93 -26.20 7.76
C PRO A 150 -2.25 -24.72 7.42
N ASP A 151 -1.71 -23.76 8.17
CA ASP A 151 -1.91 -22.32 7.97
C ASP A 151 -0.79 -21.64 7.15
N GLN A 152 0.13 -22.42 6.57
CA GLN A 152 1.20 -21.87 5.75
C GLN A 152 0.65 -21.13 4.52
N THR A 153 1.35 -20.06 4.14
CA THR A 153 1.02 -19.24 2.98
C THR A 153 1.95 -19.52 1.80
N ASP A 154 1.43 -19.37 0.59
CA ASP A 154 2.22 -19.48 -0.63
C ASP A 154 3.06 -18.21 -0.87
N ARG A 155 3.79 -18.15 -1.99
CA ARG A 155 4.61 -16.97 -2.33
C ARG A 155 3.80 -15.71 -2.66
N ALA A 156 2.49 -15.82 -2.76
CA ALA A 156 1.55 -14.72 -2.97
C ALA A 156 0.74 -14.44 -1.69
N ASP A 157 1.22 -14.90 -0.54
CA ASP A 157 0.59 -14.77 0.77
C ASP A 157 -0.86 -15.30 0.83
N GLN A 158 -1.21 -16.25 -0.05
CA GLN A 158 -2.49 -16.95 -0.01
C GLN A 158 -2.40 -18.09 0.99
N SER A 159 -3.39 -18.20 1.90
CA SER A 159 -3.49 -19.36 2.80
C SER A 159 -3.78 -20.64 2.03
N ALA A 160 -3.36 -21.78 2.58
CA ALA A 160 -3.66 -23.09 2.02
C ALA A 160 -5.17 -23.30 1.77
N LEU A 161 -6.02 -22.82 2.71
CA LEU A 161 -7.48 -22.84 2.55
C LEU A 161 -7.98 -21.99 1.38
N MET A 162 -7.42 -20.80 1.19
CA MET A 162 -7.77 -19.94 0.06
C MET A 162 -7.38 -20.58 -1.27
N VAL A 163 -6.21 -21.23 -1.34
CA VAL A 163 -5.81 -22.00 -2.54
C VAL A 163 -6.80 -23.14 -2.80
N ALA A 164 -7.19 -23.91 -1.79
CA ALA A 164 -8.21 -24.95 -1.95
C ALA A 164 -9.54 -24.41 -2.49
N VAL A 165 -9.94 -23.20 -2.07
CA VAL A 165 -11.13 -22.49 -2.60
C VAL A 165 -10.97 -22.14 -4.08
N TRP A 166 -9.83 -21.56 -4.48
CA TRP A 166 -9.56 -21.19 -5.87
C TRP A 166 -9.67 -22.38 -6.82
N TYR A 167 -9.10 -23.52 -6.42
CA TYR A 167 -9.10 -24.75 -7.23
C TYR A 167 -10.33 -25.66 -7.00
N ASN A 168 -11.32 -25.22 -6.21
CA ASN A 168 -12.54 -25.96 -5.89
C ASN A 168 -12.29 -27.35 -5.28
N GLN A 169 -11.35 -27.44 -4.34
CA GLN A 169 -10.95 -28.71 -3.73
C GLN A 169 -11.55 -28.87 -2.34
N SER A 170 -12.81 -29.30 -2.29
CA SER A 170 -13.56 -29.48 -1.05
C SER A 170 -12.90 -30.47 -0.09
N GLU A 171 -12.38 -31.58 -0.60
CA GLU A 171 -11.72 -32.58 0.24
C GLU A 171 -10.39 -32.07 0.82
N CYS A 172 -9.59 -31.34 0.04
CA CYS A 172 -8.37 -30.72 0.54
C CYS A 172 -8.67 -29.64 1.59
N ALA A 173 -9.69 -28.80 1.35
CA ALA A 173 -10.15 -27.82 2.34
C ALA A 173 -10.59 -28.50 3.65
N LYS A 174 -11.34 -29.60 3.53
CA LYS A 174 -11.76 -30.41 4.67
C LYS A 174 -10.56 -30.98 5.45
N THR A 175 -9.61 -31.60 4.77
CA THR A 175 -8.38 -32.13 5.40
C THR A 175 -7.59 -31.03 6.09
N LEU A 176 -7.45 -29.85 5.48
CA LEU A 176 -6.77 -28.72 6.12
C LEU A 176 -7.46 -28.29 7.42
N LEU A 177 -8.79 -28.18 7.42
CA LEU A 177 -9.58 -27.86 8.61
C LEU A 177 -9.47 -28.95 9.69
N GLU A 178 -9.52 -30.23 9.32
CA GLU A 178 -9.33 -31.37 10.24
C GLU A 178 -7.95 -31.35 10.92
N PHE A 179 -6.92 -30.85 10.24
CA PHE A 179 -5.58 -30.67 10.79
C PHE A 179 -5.38 -29.33 11.53
N GLY A 180 -6.45 -28.54 11.69
CA GLY A 180 -6.46 -27.32 12.50
C GLY A 180 -6.18 -26.03 11.74
N ALA A 181 -6.38 -25.99 10.42
CA ALA A 181 -6.30 -24.76 9.66
C ALA A 181 -7.30 -23.71 10.19
N THR A 182 -6.87 -22.46 10.33
CA THR A 182 -7.67 -21.35 10.81
C THR A 182 -8.65 -20.88 9.71
N PRO A 183 -9.97 -21.09 9.86
CA PRO A 183 -10.95 -20.76 8.80
C PRO A 183 -11.04 -19.25 8.51
N ASP A 184 -10.66 -18.43 9.49
CA ASP A 184 -10.67 -16.95 9.42
C ASP A 184 -9.32 -16.34 9.05
N GLN A 185 -8.32 -17.14 8.63
CA GLN A 185 -7.06 -16.58 8.14
C GLN A 185 -7.32 -15.67 6.93
N THR A 186 -6.76 -14.46 6.96
CA THR A 186 -6.98 -13.45 5.92
C THR A 186 -5.80 -13.32 4.99
N ASP A 187 -6.07 -13.03 3.72
CA ASP A 187 -5.06 -12.59 2.75
C ASP A 187 -4.64 -11.12 2.95
N GLU A 188 -3.74 -10.62 2.08
CA GLU A 188 -3.35 -9.20 2.01
C GLU A 188 -4.52 -8.23 1.78
N GLY A 189 -5.72 -8.66 1.44
CA GLY A 189 -6.90 -7.80 1.31
C GLY A 189 -7.84 -7.86 2.52
N GLY A 190 -7.51 -8.66 3.53
CA GLY A 190 -8.41 -8.99 4.63
C GLY A 190 -9.49 -10.01 4.26
N HIS A 191 -9.40 -10.68 3.10
CA HIS A 191 -10.37 -11.67 2.67
C HIS A 191 -10.07 -13.03 3.30
N THR A 192 -11.10 -13.64 3.89
CA THR A 192 -11.06 -15.02 4.40
C THR A 192 -11.42 -16.02 3.31
N ALA A 193 -11.14 -17.31 3.55
CA ALA A 193 -11.56 -18.38 2.63
C ALA A 193 -13.07 -18.35 2.34
N LEU A 194 -13.90 -17.90 3.29
CA LEU A 194 -15.35 -17.74 3.11
C LEU A 194 -15.70 -16.62 2.11
N HIS A 195 -14.91 -15.54 2.05
CA HIS A 195 -15.07 -14.51 1.01
C HIS A 195 -14.77 -15.10 -0.38
N GLY A 196 -13.69 -15.87 -0.52
CA GLY A 196 -13.34 -16.54 -1.76
C GLY A 196 -14.40 -17.55 -2.20
N ALA A 197 -14.91 -18.35 -1.26
CA ALA A 197 -15.96 -19.33 -1.53
C ALA A 197 -17.26 -18.66 -1.98
N ALA A 198 -17.64 -17.53 -1.36
CA ALA A 198 -18.75 -16.72 -1.82
C ALA A 198 -18.49 -16.08 -3.19
N PHE A 199 -17.30 -15.51 -3.41
CA PHE A 199 -16.91 -14.91 -4.67
C PHE A 199 -16.97 -15.92 -5.83
N LEU A 200 -16.57 -17.17 -5.63
CA LEU A 200 -16.58 -18.21 -6.66
C LEU A 200 -17.84 -19.09 -6.66
N GLY A 201 -18.76 -18.89 -5.72
CA GLY A 201 -19.93 -19.77 -5.57
C GLY A 201 -19.55 -21.22 -5.20
N ARG A 202 -18.49 -21.44 -4.41
CA ARG A 202 -18.08 -22.78 -3.96
C ARG A 202 -18.90 -23.21 -2.73
N THR A 203 -20.16 -23.53 -2.94
CA THR A 203 -21.14 -23.83 -1.86
C THR A 203 -20.63 -24.89 -0.88
N ALA A 204 -20.10 -26.01 -1.38
CA ALA A 204 -19.62 -27.11 -0.53
C ALA A 204 -18.46 -26.68 0.39
N ILE A 205 -17.55 -25.83 -0.10
CA ILE A 205 -16.43 -25.34 0.73
C ILE A 205 -16.94 -24.30 1.73
N ALA A 206 -17.87 -23.44 1.31
CA ALA A 206 -18.47 -22.45 2.21
C ALA A 206 -19.23 -23.10 3.37
N GLU A 207 -19.97 -24.18 3.12
CA GLU A 207 -20.63 -24.97 4.16
C GLU A 207 -19.60 -25.56 5.14
N LEU A 208 -18.54 -26.19 4.64
CA LEU A 208 -17.45 -26.73 5.48
C LEU A 208 -16.82 -25.64 6.37
N LEU A 209 -16.56 -24.46 5.81
CA LEU A 209 -16.00 -23.34 6.57
C LEU A 209 -16.95 -22.87 7.67
N LEU A 210 -18.26 -22.78 7.39
CA LEU A 210 -19.27 -22.39 8.38
C LEU A 210 -19.41 -23.43 9.50
N ASP A 211 -19.37 -24.72 9.16
CA ASP A 211 -19.43 -25.82 10.12
C ASP A 211 -18.22 -25.80 11.08
N GLU A 212 -17.04 -25.42 10.59
CA GLU A 212 -15.81 -25.26 11.37
C GLU A 212 -15.70 -23.87 12.04
N GLY A 213 -16.79 -23.09 12.07
CA GLY A 213 -16.90 -21.87 12.85
C GLY A 213 -16.34 -20.61 12.19
N ALA A 214 -16.20 -20.59 10.86
CA ALA A 214 -15.84 -19.38 10.13
C ALA A 214 -16.78 -18.20 10.45
N GLN A 215 -16.23 -17.01 10.59
CA GLN A 215 -17.00 -15.80 10.85
C GLN A 215 -17.81 -15.40 9.61
N VAL A 216 -19.11 -15.71 9.64
CA VAL A 216 -20.08 -15.38 8.57
C VAL A 216 -20.12 -13.90 8.18
N ASN A 217 -19.80 -13.00 9.13
CA ASN A 217 -19.76 -11.55 8.95
C ASN A 217 -18.33 -10.99 9.02
N ALA A 218 -17.31 -11.81 8.74
CA ALA A 218 -15.93 -11.34 8.60
C ALA A 218 -15.87 -10.17 7.61
N ARG A 219 -14.95 -9.23 7.83
CA ARG A 219 -14.84 -8.03 6.99
C ARG A 219 -13.46 -7.94 6.37
N SER A 220 -13.44 -7.80 5.04
CA SER A 220 -12.23 -7.40 4.33
C SER A 220 -11.83 -5.96 4.67
N TRP A 221 -10.65 -5.52 4.22
CA TRP A 221 -10.20 -4.15 4.40
C TRP A 221 -11.12 -3.12 3.71
N GLU A 222 -11.85 -3.55 2.68
CA GLU A 222 -12.89 -2.76 2.02
C GLU A 222 -14.22 -2.75 2.78
N LYS A 223 -14.30 -3.46 3.92
CA LYS A 223 -15.49 -3.69 4.74
C LYS A 223 -16.57 -4.51 4.03
N LYS A 224 -16.18 -5.29 3.02
CA LYS A 224 -17.05 -6.27 2.37
C LYS A 224 -17.19 -7.49 3.26
N THR A 225 -18.38 -8.05 3.32
CA THR A 225 -18.67 -9.34 3.96
C THR A 225 -18.69 -10.46 2.92
N PRO A 226 -18.62 -11.75 3.31
CA PRO A 226 -18.81 -12.85 2.37
C PRO A 226 -20.14 -12.76 1.60
N LEU A 227 -21.20 -12.24 2.23
CA LEU A 227 -22.48 -11.99 1.56
C LEU A 227 -22.36 -10.91 0.47
N ASP A 228 -21.53 -9.89 0.66
CA ASP A 228 -21.26 -8.88 -0.38
C ASP A 228 -20.44 -9.46 -1.54
N SER A 229 -19.52 -10.40 -1.26
CA SER A 229 -18.73 -11.09 -2.29
C SER A 229 -19.58 -11.90 -3.27
N LEU A 230 -20.77 -12.37 -2.88
CA LEU A 230 -21.73 -13.01 -3.79
C LEU A 230 -22.22 -12.05 -4.89
N ARG A 231 -22.28 -10.75 -4.57
CA ARG A 231 -22.86 -9.70 -5.43
C ARG A 231 -21.85 -9.07 -6.37
N GLU A 232 -20.59 -9.50 -6.31
CA GLU A 232 -19.53 -9.01 -7.20
C GLU A 232 -19.84 -9.29 -8.67
N SER A 233 -19.45 -8.37 -9.54
CA SER A 233 -19.74 -8.48 -10.97
C SER A 233 -19.00 -9.67 -11.61
N TRP A 234 -19.58 -10.27 -12.65
CA TRP A 234 -18.91 -11.33 -13.41
C TRP A 234 -17.59 -10.85 -14.02
N ASP A 235 -17.53 -9.61 -14.48
CA ASP A 235 -16.32 -9.03 -15.07
C ASP A 235 -15.16 -9.04 -14.05
N THR A 236 -15.44 -8.74 -12.78
CA THR A 236 -14.45 -8.84 -11.69
C THR A 236 -13.97 -10.27 -11.50
N VAL A 237 -14.89 -11.26 -11.51
CA VAL A 237 -14.55 -12.68 -11.38
C VAL A 237 -13.62 -13.12 -12.49
N GLU A 238 -13.97 -12.79 -13.73
CA GLU A 238 -13.21 -13.19 -14.92
C GLU A 238 -11.80 -12.61 -14.93
N ILE A 239 -11.64 -11.34 -14.53
CA ILE A 239 -10.33 -10.69 -14.39
C ILE A 239 -9.49 -11.40 -13.33
N ILE A 240 -10.04 -11.60 -12.13
CA ILE A 240 -9.29 -12.18 -10.99
C ILE A 240 -8.95 -13.66 -11.27
N SER A 241 -9.91 -14.45 -11.76
CA SER A 241 -9.65 -15.85 -12.12
C SER A 241 -8.61 -15.96 -13.23
N GLY A 242 -8.63 -15.03 -14.20
CA GLY A 242 -7.64 -14.94 -15.26
C GLY A 242 -6.24 -14.63 -14.74
N MET A 243 -6.12 -13.73 -13.75
CA MET A 243 -4.84 -13.42 -13.09
C MET A 243 -4.27 -14.63 -12.33
N LEU A 244 -5.14 -15.41 -11.68
CA LEU A 244 -4.77 -16.60 -10.92
C LEU A 244 -4.66 -17.87 -11.77
N ASN A 245 -4.89 -17.77 -13.09
CA ASN A 245 -4.91 -18.91 -14.01
C ASN A 245 -5.86 -20.04 -13.56
N VAL A 246 -6.98 -19.65 -12.95
CA VAL A 246 -8.05 -20.55 -12.50
C VAL A 246 -9.17 -20.53 -13.54
N THR A 247 -9.54 -21.69 -14.04
CA THR A 247 -10.68 -21.82 -14.96
C THR A 247 -11.98 -21.86 -14.17
N VAL A 248 -12.90 -20.94 -14.48
CA VAL A 248 -14.21 -20.82 -13.83
C VAL A 248 -15.32 -20.76 -14.87
N ASP A 249 -16.40 -21.52 -14.65
CA ASP A 249 -17.60 -21.47 -15.50
C ASP A 249 -18.61 -20.47 -14.92
N ARG A 250 -19.08 -19.54 -15.75
CA ARG A 250 -20.05 -18.52 -15.37
C ARG A 250 -21.34 -19.07 -14.78
N ARG A 251 -21.86 -20.15 -15.34
CA ARG A 251 -23.12 -20.75 -14.88
C ARG A 251 -22.94 -21.42 -13.52
N GLU A 252 -21.82 -22.12 -13.32
CA GLU A 252 -21.53 -22.77 -12.05
C GLU A 252 -21.35 -21.76 -10.93
N VAL A 253 -20.57 -20.70 -11.16
CA VAL A 253 -20.34 -19.63 -10.17
C VAL A 253 -21.65 -18.95 -9.79
N LEU A 254 -22.48 -18.58 -10.76
CA LEU A 254 -23.75 -17.90 -10.48
C LEU A 254 -24.76 -18.82 -9.78
N ALA A 255 -24.85 -20.09 -10.18
CA ALA A 255 -25.72 -21.06 -9.53
C ALA A 255 -25.26 -21.37 -8.09
N GLY A 256 -23.96 -21.50 -7.87
CA GLY A 256 -23.38 -21.70 -6.54
C GLY A 256 -23.63 -20.51 -5.63
N ARG A 257 -23.50 -19.28 -6.15
CA ARG A 257 -23.82 -18.06 -5.40
C ARG A 257 -25.30 -17.99 -5.01
N GLU A 258 -26.21 -18.37 -5.92
CA GLU A 258 -27.65 -18.43 -5.66
C GLU A 258 -27.99 -19.44 -4.54
N GLN A 259 -27.30 -20.58 -4.50
CA GLN A 259 -27.46 -21.57 -3.44
C GLN A 259 -26.87 -21.11 -2.11
N LEU A 260 -25.75 -20.38 -2.15
CA LEU A 260 -25.01 -19.97 -0.96
C LEU A 260 -25.63 -18.77 -0.24
N GLU A 261 -26.32 -17.88 -0.95
CA GLU A 261 -27.01 -16.72 -0.36
C GLU A 261 -27.94 -17.09 0.82
N PRO A 262 -28.91 -18.03 0.69
CA PRO A 262 -29.77 -18.39 1.81
C PRO A 262 -29.01 -19.07 2.96
N ILE A 263 -27.93 -19.79 2.68
CA ILE A 263 -27.10 -20.47 3.70
C ILE A 263 -26.39 -19.43 4.57
N LEU A 264 -25.79 -18.41 3.96
CA LEU A 264 -25.14 -17.32 4.69
C LEU A 264 -26.15 -16.56 5.55
N ILE A 265 -27.32 -16.24 5.01
CA ILE A 265 -28.39 -15.55 5.75
C ILE A 265 -28.86 -16.40 6.94
N ALA A 266 -29.04 -17.71 6.76
CA ALA A 266 -29.42 -18.64 7.83
C ALA A 266 -28.37 -18.71 8.95
N ASN A 267 -27.09 -18.58 8.60
CA ASN A 267 -25.98 -18.52 9.55
C ASN A 267 -25.76 -17.13 10.18
N GLY A 268 -26.65 -16.16 9.92
CA GLY A 268 -26.60 -14.83 10.55
C GLY A 268 -25.88 -13.76 9.75
N ALA A 269 -25.69 -13.95 8.43
CA ALA A 269 -25.17 -12.90 7.57
C ALA A 269 -26.12 -11.70 7.54
N THR A 270 -25.63 -10.53 7.92
CA THR A 270 -26.41 -9.29 7.85
C THR A 270 -26.03 -8.51 6.60
N SER A 271 -26.94 -8.41 5.62
CA SER A 271 -26.75 -7.42 4.56
C SER A 271 -26.99 -6.03 5.16
N LYS A 272 -26.01 -5.13 5.05
CA LYS A 272 -26.34 -3.71 5.12
C LYS A 272 -26.97 -3.35 3.78
N GLU A 273 -28.21 -2.88 3.79
CA GLU A 273 -28.70 -1.97 2.75
C GLU A 273 -27.82 -0.72 2.78
N SER A 274 -26.68 -0.79 2.11
CA SER A 274 -25.83 0.37 1.90
C SER A 274 -26.44 1.15 0.76
N THR A 275 -26.96 2.34 1.04
CA THR A 275 -27.54 3.27 0.06
C THR A 275 -26.68 3.31 -1.21
N ALA A 276 -27.18 2.67 -2.28
CA ALA A 276 -26.40 2.32 -3.47
C ALA A 276 -25.63 3.53 -4.05
N ALA A 277 -26.23 4.71 -4.06
CA ALA A 277 -25.62 5.92 -4.62
C ALA A 277 -24.39 6.44 -3.83
N LEU A 278 -24.38 6.36 -2.50
CA LEU A 278 -23.22 6.77 -1.70
C LEU A 278 -22.12 5.72 -1.75
N THR A 279 -22.49 4.44 -1.88
CA THR A 279 -21.56 3.32 -2.09
C THR A 279 -20.91 3.43 -3.47
N GLU A 280 -21.67 3.62 -4.55
CA GLU A 280 -21.14 3.81 -5.90
C GLU A 280 -20.18 5.00 -6.01
N LEU A 281 -20.50 6.13 -5.38
CA LEU A 281 -19.60 7.29 -5.35
C LEU A 281 -18.33 7.00 -4.54
N LYS A 282 -18.45 6.29 -3.41
CA LYS A 282 -17.31 5.88 -2.60
C LYS A 282 -16.44 4.88 -3.35
N ASP A 283 -17.04 3.91 -4.03
CA ASP A 283 -16.36 2.87 -4.77
C ASP A 283 -15.68 3.45 -6.01
N LEU A 284 -16.34 4.37 -6.72
CA LEU A 284 -15.73 5.15 -7.79
C LEU A 284 -14.55 5.96 -7.26
N TYR A 285 -14.71 6.63 -6.11
CA TYR A 285 -13.63 7.39 -5.49
C TYR A 285 -12.45 6.49 -5.10
N MET A 286 -12.72 5.35 -4.46
CA MET A 286 -11.71 4.37 -4.08
C MET A 286 -11.01 3.81 -5.30
N PHE A 287 -11.75 3.44 -6.35
CA PHE A 287 -11.20 3.02 -7.63
C PHE A 287 -10.29 4.08 -8.23
N LEU A 288 -10.72 5.35 -8.26
CA LEU A 288 -9.90 6.46 -8.76
C LEU A 288 -8.66 6.72 -7.89
N CYS A 289 -8.69 6.40 -6.59
CA CYS A 289 -7.53 6.46 -5.71
C CYS A 289 -6.58 5.27 -5.86
N MET A 290 -7.08 4.09 -6.22
CA MET A 290 -6.30 2.86 -6.35
C MET A 290 -5.76 2.64 -7.77
N PHE A 291 -6.43 3.17 -8.80
CA PHE A 291 -6.03 2.99 -10.18
C PHE A 291 -4.61 3.54 -10.43
N PRO A 292 -3.62 2.71 -10.80
CA PRO A 292 -2.18 3.06 -10.72
C PRO A 292 -1.70 3.94 -11.88
N LEU A 293 -2.41 5.03 -12.18
CA LEU A 293 -2.12 5.93 -13.30
C LEU A 293 -0.74 6.57 -13.19
N THR A 294 -0.34 6.97 -11.98
CA THR A 294 0.92 7.71 -11.78
C THR A 294 2.11 6.80 -11.52
N ALA A 295 1.89 5.52 -11.22
CA ALA A 295 2.92 4.53 -10.92
C ALA A 295 4.10 5.11 -10.10
N HIS A 296 5.33 4.94 -10.58
CA HIS A 296 6.57 5.45 -9.99
C HIS A 296 6.66 6.99 -9.87
N LEU A 297 5.78 7.74 -10.55
CA LEU A 297 5.77 9.21 -10.58
C LEU A 297 4.80 9.83 -9.57
N TRP A 298 4.16 9.04 -8.72
CA TRP A 298 3.18 9.50 -7.73
C TRP A 298 3.68 10.68 -6.87
N PHE A 299 4.96 10.70 -6.49
CA PHE A 299 5.52 11.74 -5.64
C PHE A 299 5.57 13.12 -6.32
N LEU A 300 5.70 13.16 -7.66
CA LEU A 300 5.61 14.40 -8.46
C LEU A 300 4.17 14.91 -8.49
N TYR A 301 3.21 14.00 -8.61
CA TYR A 301 1.78 14.31 -8.56
C TYR A 301 1.39 14.91 -7.19
N TYR A 302 1.80 14.26 -6.09
CA TYR A 302 1.57 14.77 -4.74
C TYR A 302 2.26 16.12 -4.53
N LEU A 303 3.48 16.28 -5.01
CA LEU A 303 4.18 17.56 -4.93
C LEU A 303 3.44 18.68 -5.68
N LEU A 304 2.84 18.38 -6.84
CA LEU A 304 2.01 19.34 -7.58
C LEU A 304 0.80 19.78 -6.75
N MET A 305 0.10 18.82 -6.13
CA MET A 305 -1.05 19.09 -5.24
C MET A 305 -0.64 19.93 -4.03
N LEU A 306 0.48 19.61 -3.38
CA LEU A 306 1.00 20.35 -2.24
C LEU A 306 1.42 21.78 -2.61
N VAL A 307 2.01 21.99 -3.79
CA VAL A 307 2.34 23.33 -4.30
C VAL A 307 1.08 24.13 -4.61
N ALA A 308 0.04 23.51 -5.17
CA ALA A 308 -1.26 24.15 -5.38
C ALA A 308 -1.92 24.52 -4.04
N GLY A 309 -1.93 23.60 -3.07
CA GLY A 309 -2.39 23.86 -1.71
C GLY A 309 -1.60 24.95 -1.01
N PHE A 310 -0.28 25.00 -1.19
CA PHE A 310 0.57 26.09 -0.71
C PHE A 310 0.19 27.44 -1.32
N ALA A 311 -0.07 27.49 -2.62
CA ALA A 311 -0.49 28.71 -3.29
C ALA A 311 -1.83 29.21 -2.73
N LEU A 312 -2.81 28.32 -2.59
CA LEU A 312 -4.13 28.64 -2.05
C LEU A 312 -4.04 29.11 -0.59
N THR A 313 -3.36 28.36 0.28
CA THR A 313 -3.18 28.72 1.69
C THR A 313 -2.46 30.04 1.84
N THR A 314 -1.44 30.31 1.02
CA THR A 314 -0.75 31.61 1.01
C THR A 314 -1.68 32.78 0.65
N LEU A 315 -2.56 32.59 -0.34
CA LEU A 315 -3.55 33.61 -0.71
C LEU A 315 -4.56 33.83 0.43
N LEU A 316 -5.03 32.76 1.07
CA LEU A 316 -5.96 32.82 2.20
C LEU A 316 -5.33 33.49 3.44
N LEU A 317 -4.12 33.09 3.84
CA LEU A 317 -3.42 33.68 4.99
C LEU A 317 -3.10 35.17 4.78
N ARG A 318 -2.80 35.57 3.53
CA ARG A 318 -2.67 36.98 3.17
C ARG A 318 -4.00 37.73 3.28
N ALA A 319 -5.10 37.13 2.85
CA ALA A 319 -6.43 37.73 2.96
C ALA A 319 -6.89 37.87 4.42
N LEU A 320 -6.55 36.90 5.28
CA LEU A 320 -6.92 36.85 6.70
C LEU A 320 -5.96 37.62 7.62
N GLY A 321 -4.82 38.10 7.12
CA GLY A 321 -3.83 38.85 7.91
C GLY A 321 -3.23 38.07 9.08
N THR A 322 -3.17 36.73 8.97
CA THR A 322 -2.77 35.86 10.09
C THR A 322 -1.31 36.09 10.50
N PRO A 323 -0.99 36.12 11.81
CA PRO A 323 0.38 36.25 12.27
C PRO A 323 1.21 35.01 11.93
N SER A 324 2.51 35.20 11.76
CA SER A 324 3.45 34.09 11.52
C SER A 324 3.55 33.18 12.74
N LEU A 325 3.76 31.87 12.52
CA LEU A 325 3.95 30.90 13.59
C LEU A 325 5.07 31.31 14.57
N PRO A 326 4.92 31.07 15.89
CA PRO A 326 5.95 31.38 16.89
C PRO A 326 7.25 30.62 16.63
N ALA A 327 8.39 31.28 16.87
CA ALA A 327 9.71 30.70 16.63
C ALA A 327 10.04 29.47 17.50
N TRP A 328 9.48 29.39 18.71
CA TRP A 328 9.71 28.28 19.64
C TRP A 328 9.13 26.95 19.15
N LEU A 329 8.07 26.98 18.32
CA LEU A 329 7.42 25.78 17.78
C LEU A 329 8.27 25.09 16.70
N LEU A 330 9.26 25.81 16.14
CA LEU A 330 10.12 25.33 15.06
C LEU A 330 11.46 24.78 15.55
N ARG A 331 11.75 24.88 16.85
CA ARG A 331 13.01 24.43 17.45
C ARG A 331 12.88 23.00 17.98
N PRO A 332 13.80 22.08 17.66
CA PRO A 332 13.91 20.82 18.38
C PRO A 332 14.23 21.07 19.88
N PRO A 333 13.67 20.30 20.83
CA PRO A 333 12.80 19.14 20.64
C PRO A 333 11.31 19.49 20.48
N VAL A 334 10.89 20.73 20.70
CA VAL A 334 9.47 21.13 20.70
C VAL A 334 8.82 20.91 19.35
N ALA A 335 9.53 21.16 18.25
CA ALA A 335 9.08 20.82 16.91
C ALA A 335 8.73 19.32 16.78
N LEU A 336 9.49 18.42 17.40
CA LEU A 336 9.22 16.99 17.37
C LEU A 336 7.99 16.62 18.20
N LEU A 337 7.79 17.29 19.35
CA LEU A 337 6.57 17.11 20.16
C LEU A 337 5.29 17.53 19.43
N ALA A 338 5.39 18.43 18.45
CA ALA A 338 4.27 18.80 17.59
C ALA A 338 4.15 17.90 16.35
N LEU A 339 5.28 17.61 15.68
CA LEU A 339 5.30 16.86 14.43
C LEU A 339 4.99 15.38 14.63
N VAL A 340 5.54 14.72 15.66
CA VAL A 340 5.37 13.27 15.87
C VAL A 340 3.90 12.90 16.10
N PRO A 341 3.13 13.56 16.98
CA PRO A 341 1.69 13.28 17.12
C PRO A 341 0.90 13.60 15.86
N LEU A 342 1.29 14.65 15.12
CA LEU A 342 0.60 15.03 13.89
C LEU A 342 0.82 13.98 12.79
N THR A 343 2.03 13.45 12.67
CA THR A 343 2.34 12.33 11.75
C THR A 343 1.68 11.04 12.21
N ALA A 344 1.60 10.78 13.53
CA ALA A 344 0.89 9.62 14.06
C ALA A 344 -0.63 9.70 13.80
N CYS A 345 -1.22 10.89 13.89
CA CYS A 345 -2.62 11.12 13.51
C CYS A 345 -2.85 10.82 12.02
N ALA A 346 -1.96 11.29 11.14
CA ALA A 346 -2.03 10.94 9.72
C ALA A 346 -1.87 9.42 9.51
N GLN A 347 -0.92 8.80 10.21
CA GLN A 347 -0.64 7.36 10.16
C GLN A 347 -1.83 6.51 10.63
N TYR A 348 -2.59 6.97 11.63
CA TYR A 348 -3.78 6.28 12.12
C TYR A 348 -4.84 6.07 11.03
N PHE A 349 -4.93 6.98 10.06
CA PHE A 349 -5.84 6.86 8.92
C PHE A 349 -5.21 6.15 7.71
N MET A 350 -3.93 5.77 7.79
CA MET A 350 -3.20 5.02 6.77
C MET A 350 -3.19 3.54 7.15
N THR A 351 -4.31 2.84 6.93
CA THR A 351 -4.51 1.46 7.37
C THR A 351 -3.75 0.42 6.54
N GLN A 352 -3.20 0.81 5.38
CA GLN A 352 -2.60 -0.11 4.41
C GLN A 352 -1.11 -0.38 4.68
N SER A 353 -0.43 0.52 5.41
CA SER A 353 1.02 0.46 5.57
C SER A 353 1.50 1.40 6.67
N PHE A 354 2.63 1.07 7.28
CA PHE A 354 3.29 1.93 8.27
C PHE A 354 4.32 2.87 7.63
N GLY A 355 4.19 4.17 7.89
CA GLY A 355 5.12 5.19 7.43
C GLY A 355 4.76 5.80 6.07
N PRO A 356 5.73 6.42 5.37
CA PRO A 356 5.48 6.97 4.04
C PRO A 356 5.11 5.85 3.06
N ASP A 357 4.01 6.03 2.35
CA ASP A 357 3.48 5.06 1.42
C ASP A 357 2.96 5.72 0.14
N THR A 358 2.97 4.94 -0.93
CA THR A 358 2.67 5.34 -2.29
C THR A 358 1.18 5.25 -2.57
N ALA A 359 0.57 6.28 -3.15
CA ALA A 359 -0.76 6.18 -3.70
C ALA A 359 -0.71 6.64 -5.15
N MET A 360 -0.88 5.67 -6.05
CA MET A 360 -0.63 5.81 -7.48
C MET A 360 -1.87 6.26 -8.26
N GLY A 361 -2.98 6.47 -7.55
CA GLY A 361 -4.28 6.94 -8.02
C GLY A 361 -4.30 8.17 -8.92
N ILE A 362 -5.42 8.33 -9.62
CA ILE A 362 -5.85 9.58 -10.25
C ILE A 362 -6.18 10.61 -9.18
N LEU A 363 -6.91 10.22 -8.13
CA LEU A 363 -7.24 11.07 -7.00
C LEU A 363 -6.27 10.82 -5.84
N PRO A 364 -5.81 11.88 -5.13
CA PRO A 364 -4.92 11.70 -4.00
C PRO A 364 -5.68 11.04 -2.85
N TRP A 365 -5.02 10.13 -2.15
CA TRP A 365 -5.58 9.54 -0.95
C TRP A 365 -5.38 10.54 0.21
N PRO A 366 -6.45 11.04 0.87
CA PRO A 366 -6.34 12.17 1.78
C PRO A 366 -5.41 11.95 2.98
N PRO A 367 -5.39 10.79 3.66
CA PRO A 367 -4.44 10.49 4.73
C PRO A 367 -2.98 10.62 4.28
N LYS A 368 -2.62 10.03 3.13
CA LYS A 368 -1.27 10.14 2.55
C LYS A 368 -0.94 11.57 2.16
N LEU A 369 -1.88 12.28 1.53
CA LEU A 369 -1.67 13.68 1.15
C LEU A 369 -1.44 14.55 2.39
N PHE A 370 -2.21 14.31 3.45
CA PHE A 370 -2.06 14.98 4.74
C PHE A 370 -0.71 14.66 5.39
N TYR A 371 -0.31 13.38 5.41
CA TYR A 371 1.00 12.94 5.91
C TYR A 371 2.14 13.72 5.23
N TYR A 372 2.16 13.80 3.90
CA TYR A 372 3.18 14.55 3.17
C TYR A 372 3.04 16.08 3.30
N ALA A 373 1.82 16.59 3.50
CA ALA A 373 1.58 18.00 3.75
C ALA A 373 2.22 18.48 5.06
N ILE A 374 2.33 17.62 6.08
CA ILE A 374 3.00 17.94 7.34
C ILE A 374 4.48 18.28 7.08
N PHE A 375 5.21 17.38 6.41
CA PHE A 375 6.62 17.58 6.11
C PHE A 375 6.84 18.78 5.17
N PHE A 376 6.04 18.87 4.10
CA PHE A 376 6.09 19.99 3.17
C PHE A 376 5.79 21.33 3.86
N GLY A 377 4.75 21.38 4.67
CA GLY A 377 4.34 22.58 5.41
C GLY A 377 5.41 23.01 6.42
N TYR A 378 5.96 22.06 7.18
CA TYR A 378 7.06 22.33 8.11
C TYR A 378 8.27 22.93 7.38
N GLY A 379 8.72 22.30 6.30
CA GLY A 379 9.80 22.84 5.46
C GLY A 379 9.49 24.23 4.91
N ALA A 380 8.25 24.47 4.49
CA ALA A 380 7.80 25.76 3.96
C ALA A 380 7.85 26.87 5.02
N VAL A 381 7.51 26.57 6.28
CA VAL A 381 7.54 27.53 7.40
C VAL A 381 8.96 27.84 7.87
N CYS A 382 9.87 26.87 7.78
CA CYS A 382 11.27 26.99 8.21
C CYS A 382 12.11 27.91 7.32
N PHE A 383 11.70 28.22 6.09
CA PHE A 383 12.48 29.06 5.19
C PHE A 383 12.71 30.48 5.74
N GLY A 384 13.98 30.89 5.84
CA GLY A 384 14.37 32.23 6.29
C GLY A 384 14.27 32.42 7.81
N ARG A 385 14.31 31.31 8.58
CA ARG A 385 14.27 31.33 10.04
C ARG A 385 15.59 30.80 10.62
N PRO A 386 16.34 31.62 11.38
CA PRO A 386 17.63 31.20 11.96
C PRO A 386 17.47 30.01 12.91
N GLU A 387 16.30 29.86 13.53
CA GLU A 387 15.98 28.73 14.41
C GLU A 387 16.17 27.36 13.75
N PHE A 388 15.88 27.29 12.46
CA PHE A 388 16.05 26.08 11.68
C PHE A 388 17.42 26.06 11.02
N GLU A 389 17.86 27.18 10.44
CA GLU A 389 19.12 27.27 9.68
C GLU A 389 20.37 27.06 10.57
N ASP A 390 20.35 27.50 11.83
CA ASP A 390 21.51 27.42 12.74
C ASP A 390 21.53 26.13 13.59
N GLN A 391 20.38 25.45 13.76
CA GLN A 391 20.25 24.27 14.63
C GLN A 391 20.10 22.94 13.88
N ALA A 392 19.80 22.98 12.58
CA ALA A 392 19.71 21.81 11.70
C ALA A 392 21.07 21.12 11.54
N GLY A 393 21.49 20.37 12.55
CA GLY A 393 22.78 19.69 12.54
C GLY A 393 23.28 19.23 13.92
N ARG A 394 22.78 19.80 15.02
CA ARG A 394 23.28 19.44 16.36
C ARG A 394 22.73 18.13 16.92
N TRP A 395 21.48 17.80 16.61
CA TRP A 395 20.76 16.68 17.23
C TRP A 395 20.57 15.47 16.33
N TRP A 396 20.93 15.56 15.04
CA TRP A 396 20.62 14.50 14.08
C TRP A 396 21.24 13.14 14.42
N PRO A 397 22.45 12.99 15.00
CA PRO A 397 22.98 11.66 15.31
C PRO A 397 22.15 10.98 16.41
N PHE A 398 21.78 11.74 17.44
CA PHE A 398 20.93 11.25 18.53
C PHE A 398 19.53 10.89 18.05
N LEU A 399 18.94 11.74 17.20
CA LEU A 399 17.63 11.48 16.61
C LEU A 399 17.64 10.27 15.67
N LEU A 400 18.73 10.08 14.92
CA LEU A 400 18.89 8.92 14.03
C LEU A 400 18.98 7.62 14.83
N VAL A 401 19.77 7.60 15.91
CA VAL A 401 19.85 6.44 16.79
C VAL A 401 18.52 6.16 17.49
N ALA A 402 17.83 7.20 17.96
CA ALA A 402 16.52 7.06 18.60
C ALA A 402 15.41 6.63 17.62
N ALA A 403 15.54 6.95 16.33
CA ALA A 403 14.54 6.61 15.32
C ALA A 403 14.42 5.09 15.09
N VAL A 404 15.49 4.32 15.28
CA VAL A 404 15.48 2.86 15.08
C VAL A 404 14.54 2.15 16.07
N PRO A 405 14.71 2.25 17.41
CA PRO A 405 13.82 1.60 18.35
C PRO A 405 12.40 2.17 18.31
N LEU A 406 12.24 3.47 18.04
CA LEU A 406 10.91 4.08 17.87
C LEU A 406 10.19 3.58 16.61
N GLY A 407 10.93 3.35 15.53
CA GLY A 407 10.40 2.77 14.30
C GLY A 407 9.93 1.34 14.51
N VAL A 408 10.74 0.51 15.16
CA VAL A 408 10.37 -0.88 15.51
C VAL A 408 9.14 -0.90 16.41
N TYR A 409 9.10 -0.05 17.44
CA TYR A 409 7.94 0.06 18.31
C TYR A 409 6.68 0.53 17.56
N GLY A 410 6.81 1.49 16.65
CA GLY A 410 5.71 1.97 15.82
C GLY A 410 5.15 0.88 14.88
N ILE A 411 6.03 0.08 14.26
CA ILE A 411 5.62 -1.07 13.43
C ILE A 411 4.85 -2.08 14.28
N HIS A 412 5.34 -2.40 15.48
CA HIS A 412 4.66 -3.33 16.38
C HIS A 412 3.26 -2.81 16.77
N LEU A 413 3.16 -1.53 17.17
CA LEU A 413 1.87 -0.91 17.46
C LEU A 413 0.93 -0.91 16.26
N PHE A 414 1.45 -0.71 15.04
CA PHE A 414 0.66 -0.75 13.82
C PHE A 414 0.07 -2.13 13.56
N GLN A 415 0.85 -3.20 13.78
CA GLN A 415 0.39 -4.58 13.68
C GLN A 415 -0.70 -4.93 14.70
N GLU A 416 -0.72 -4.25 15.85
CA GLU A 416 -1.73 -4.43 16.90
C GLU A 416 -3.03 -3.63 16.68
N ILE A 417 -3.09 -2.73 15.68
CA ILE A 417 -4.31 -1.95 15.42
C ILE A 417 -5.41 -2.91 14.93
N PRO A 418 -6.52 -3.10 15.67
CA PRO A 418 -7.61 -3.95 15.21
C PRO A 418 -8.17 -3.36 13.92
N VAL A 419 -8.20 -4.18 12.87
CA VAL A 419 -8.73 -3.82 11.55
C VAL A 419 -10.26 -3.63 11.68
N GLY A 420 -10.71 -2.41 11.97
CA GLY A 420 -12.10 -2.06 12.29
C GLY A 420 -12.96 -1.53 11.13
#